data_AF-A0A3E0QYK5-F1
#
_entry.id   AF-A0A3E0QYK5-F1
#
_cell.length_a   1.000
_cell.length_b   1.000
_cell.length_c   1.000
_cell.angle_alpha   90.00
_cell.angle_beta   90.00
_cell.angle_gamma   90.00
#
_symmetry.space_group_name_H-M   'P 1'
#
loop_
_entity.id
_entity.type
_entity.pdbx_description
1 polymer ?
#
loop_
_entity_poly.entity_id
_entity_poly.type
_entity_poly.pdbx_seq_one_letter_code
_entity_poly.pdbx_strand_id
1 'polypeptide(L)' 'MMSNQMKAIEEKTDFDFGFSMEFASQADYDAYTAHPDHVKFVEERWKKEVVRFQEIDFVNV' A
#
# COMPACT_ATOMS: atom_id res chain seq x y z
N MET A 1 2.46 -6.26 -10.99
CA MET A 1 2.19 -5.32 -9.90
C MET A 1 2.09 -3.92 -10.49
N MET A 2 0.90 -3.33 -10.52
CA MET A 2 0.74 -1.91 -10.85
C MET A 2 0.53 -1.19 -9.51
N SER A 3 1.41 -0.27 -9.15
CA SER A 3 1.19 0.63 -8.00
C SER A 3 0.82 1.99 -8.53
N ASN A 4 -0.41 2.44 -8.22
CA ASN A 4 -0.88 3.77 -8.58
C ASN A 4 -0.89 4.65 -7.32
N GLN A 5 -0.13 5.73 -7.36
CA GLN A 5 -0.20 6.79 -6.35
C GLN A 5 -1.23 7.83 -6.78
N MET A 6 -2.18 8.12 -5.90
CA MET A 6 -3.24 9.11 -6.12
C MET A 6 -3.18 10.17 -5.02
N LYS A 7 -3.46 11.42 -5.37
CA LYS A 7 -3.62 12.51 -4.39
C LYS A 7 -5.11 12.69 -4.09
N ALA A 8 -5.47 12.79 -2.82
CA ALA A 8 -6.84 13.10 -2.43
C ALA A 8 -7.22 14.51 -2.89
N ILE A 9 -8.46 14.66 -3.38
CA ILE A 9 -8.97 15.93 -3.93
C ILE A 9 -10.07 16.57 -3.07
N GLU A 10 -10.72 15.78 -2.21
CA GLU A 10 -11.85 16.22 -1.39
C GLU A 10 -11.67 15.77 0.06
N GLU A 11 -12.30 16.48 0.99
CA GLU A 11 -12.14 16.31 2.44
C GLU A 11 -13.00 15.18 3.03
N LYS A 12 -13.44 14.20 2.22
CA LYS A 12 -14.17 13.04 2.76
C LYS A 12 -13.26 12.08 3.54
N THR A 13 -11.96 12.26 3.40
CA THR A 13 -10.91 11.51 4.08
C THR A 13 -9.83 12.50 4.50
N ASP A 14 -9.23 12.26 5.66
CA ASP A 14 -8.13 13.12 6.11
C ASP A 14 -6.75 12.65 5.54
N PHE A 15 -6.72 11.65 4.66
CA PHE A 15 -5.48 11.15 4.06
C PHE A 15 -5.11 11.92 2.79
N ASP A 16 -3.86 12.36 2.68
CA ASP A 16 -3.37 13.15 1.53
C ASP A 16 -3.16 12.32 0.25
N PHE A 17 -2.81 11.05 0.43
CA PHE A 17 -2.43 10.14 -0.65
C PHE A 17 -3.07 8.76 -0.48
N GLY A 18 -3.31 8.09 -1.60
CA GLY A 18 -3.72 6.69 -1.66
C GLY A 18 -2.80 5.90 -2.59
N PHE A 19 -2.58 4.63 -2.22
CA PHE A 19 -1.95 3.65 -3.08
C PHE A 19 -2.95 2.54 -3.38
N SER A 20 -2.97 2.08 -4.63
CA SER A 20 -3.72 0.89 -5.03
C SER A 20 -2.78 -0.08 -5.72
N MET A 21 -2.92 -1.35 -5.38
CA MET A 21 -2.12 -2.46 -5.91
C MET A 21 -3.05 -3.64 -6.19
N GLU A 22 -2.85 -4.27 -7.35
CA GLU A 22 -3.56 -5.48 -7.74
C GLU A 22 -2.59 -6.65 -7.84
N PHE A 23 -2.99 -7.77 -7.25
CA PHE A 23 -2.27 -9.04 -7.27
C PHE A 23 -3.12 -10.10 -7.95
N ALA A 24 -2.50 -10.95 -8.77
CA ALA A 24 -3.22 -12.00 -9.49
C ALA A 24 -3.64 -13.15 -8.57
N SER A 25 -2.97 -13.30 -7.43
CA SER A 25 -3.25 -14.34 -6.44
C SER A 25 -2.77 -13.93 -5.04
N GLN A 26 -3.25 -14.64 -4.02
CA GLN A 26 -2.75 -14.51 -2.65
C GLN A 26 -1.23 -14.80 -2.57
N ALA A 27 -0.74 -15.78 -3.34
CA ALA A 27 0.68 -16.11 -3.35
C ALA A 27 1.54 -14.95 -3.88
N ASP A 28 1.04 -14.18 -4.86
CA ASP A 28 1.74 -12.99 -5.36
C ASP A 28 1.76 -11.85 -4.33
N TYR A 29 0.66 -11.67 -3.58
CA TYR A 29 0.61 -10.72 -2.46
C TYR A 29 1.59 -11.12 -1.36
N ASP A 30 1.59 -12.40 -0.95
CA ASP A 30 2.49 -12.91 0.09
C ASP A 30 3.97 -12.76 -0.33
N ALA A 31 4.28 -13.06 -1.60
CA ALA A 31 5.62 -12.89 -2.15
C ALA A 31 6.07 -11.42 -2.17
N TYR A 32 5.17 -10.48 -2.49
CA TYR A 32 5.46 -9.05 -2.41
C TYR A 32 5.72 -8.60 -0.97
N THR A 33 4.84 -8.97 -0.04
CA THR A 33 4.90 -8.58 1.37
C THR A 33 6.20 -9.09 2.02
N ALA A 34 6.61 -10.31 1.70
CA ALA A 34 7.84 -10.92 2.20
C ALA A 34 9.12 -10.48 1.44
N HIS A 35 9.01 -9.74 0.34
CA HIS A 35 10.16 -9.37 -0.47
C HIS A 35 11.13 -8.48 0.33
N PRO A 36 12.44 -8.75 0.35
CA PRO A 36 13.40 -7.98 1.14
C PRO A 36 13.37 -6.47 0.87
N ASP A 37 13.15 -6.06 -0.38
CA ASP A 37 13.03 -4.64 -0.73
C ASP A 37 11.76 -3.99 -0.17
N HIS A 38 10.65 -4.72 -0.10
CA HIS A 38 9.41 -4.24 0.52
C HIS A 38 9.61 -4.07 2.02
N VAL A 39 10.16 -5.09 2.70
CA VAL A 39 10.49 -5.02 4.13
C VAL A 39 11.42 -3.85 4.42
N LYS A 40 12.49 -3.69 3.64
CA LYS A 40 13.42 -2.57 3.77
C LYS A 40 12.73 -1.23 3.58
N PHE A 41 11.87 -1.10 2.58
CA PHE A 41 11.10 0.13 2.35
C PHE A 41 10.18 0.46 3.54
N VAL A 42 9.49 -0.53 4.09
CA VAL A 42 8.61 -0.34 5.26
C VAL A 42 9.41 0.15 6.47
N GLU A 43 10.53 -0.49 6.78
CA GLU A 43 11.35 -0.13 7.95
C GLU A 43 12.09 1.20 7.78
N GLU A 44 12.67 1.44 6.61
CA GLU A 44 13.58 2.58 6.41
C GLU A 44 12.86 3.85 6.00
N ARG A 45 11.69 3.75 5.35
CA ARG A 45 10.94 4.88 4.78
C ARG A 45 9.55 5.00 5.40
N TRP A 46 8.70 3.97 5.24
CA TRP A 46 7.28 4.06 5.59
C TRP A 46 7.08 4.42 7.06
N LYS A 47 7.67 3.65 7.99
CA LYS A 47 7.53 3.89 9.44
C LYS A 47 8.09 5.24 9.90
N LYS A 48 9.01 5.85 9.14
CA LYS A 48 9.67 7.11 9.50
C LYS A 48 8.96 8.33 8.92
N GLU A 49 8.33 8.18 7.76
CA GLU A 49 7.82 9.29 6.96
C GLU A 49 6.30 9.37 6.94
N VAL A 50 5.60 8.25 7.20
CA VAL A 50 4.14 8.19 7.16
C VAL A 50 3.58 8.34 8.57
N VAL A 51 2.97 9.49 8.84
CA VAL A 51 2.42 9.83 10.18
C VAL A 51 1.22 8.96 10.55
N ARG A 52 0.41 8.56 9.57
CA ARG A 52 -0.75 7.67 9.72
C ARG A 52 -1.07 7.00 8.40
N PHE A 53 -1.64 5.80 8.46
CA PHE A 53 -2.11 5.08 7.28
C PHE A 53 -3.30 4.18 7.63
N GLN A 54 -4.02 3.76 6.60
CA GLN A 54 -5.05 2.74 6.67
C GLN A 54 -4.83 1.79 5.49
N GLU A 55 -4.91 0.49 5.76
CA GLU A 55 -4.79 -0.58 4.78
C GLU A 55 -6.11 -1.34 4.72
N ILE A 56 -6.60 -1.63 3.51
CA ILE A 56 -7.85 -2.35 3.28
C ILE A 56 -7.63 -3.30 2.10
N ASP A 57 -7.69 -4.60 2.37
CA ASP A 57 -7.54 -5.64 1.38
C ASP A 57 -8.90 -6.15 0.91
N PHE A 58 -9.03 -6.36 -0.41
CA PHE A 58 -10.25 -6.86 -1.04
C PHE A 58 -9.96 -8.13 -1.84
N VAL A 59 -10.93 -9.05 -1.86
CA VAL A 59 -10.95 -10.21 -2.75
C VAL A 59 -12.26 -10.20 -3.55
N ASN A 60 -12.19 -10.60 -4.81
CA ASN A 60 -13.39 -10.82 -5.61
C ASN A 60 -14.12 -12.07 -5.12
N VAL A 61 -15.45 -12.01 -5.08
CA VAL A 61 -16.36 -13.12 -4.72
C VAL A 61 -17.19 -13.57 -5.91
#